data_AF-A0A229TTI4-F1
#
_entry.id   AF-A0A229TTI4-F1
#
_cell.length_a   1.000
_cell.length_b   1.000
_cell.length_c   1.000
_cell.angle_alpha   90.00
_cell.angle_beta   90.00
_cell.angle_gamma   90.00
#
_symmetry.space_group_name_H-M   'P 1'
#
loop_
_entity.id
_entity.type
_entity.pdbx_description
1 polymer ?
#
loop_
_entity_poly.entity_id
_entity_poly.type
_entity_poly.pdbx_seq_one_letter_code
_entity_poly.pdbx_strand_id
1 'polypeptide(L)'
;MSWYEERRENKRTEAMIRREDAAAAAQVRIAERQAAAQIKRADAQARREAQQQATAARRARRAAVVRGLRLWLGRHVVELLIYPIALLSFVLAAPAMARYGIEVFASELGALLPGITEFGMWAFAIAVVIERRRHPDRSVWGLVAGVLVFGAVAFGINFTHGLTTAWDHGVVMGTASIAGVVAHQLTLATAPKSGQQRREARIERAAARKVARIRKAAVKRAVAEIEADGSARLLYAPGRYTLTRRGLKPATVPGLPVAESTDWDRELADLLATTGAATATGVTPSIEGEQEPGDSIEGGSVATLDHGPDLHESSPDRPVIDRKPGRSMEQLRAELAAAIEAGTVNPRSAESIRKTLRVSAARARQLRDEHTKGGRK
;
A
#
# COMPACT_ATOMS: atom_id res chain seq x y z
N MET A 1 -16.50 106.86 19.50
CA MET A 1 -15.09 106.48 19.76
C MET A 1 -14.21 107.31 18.84
N SER A 2 -13.03 107.73 19.31
CA SER A 2 -12.08 108.44 18.47
C SER A 2 -11.33 107.43 17.59
N TRP A 3 -11.17 107.71 16.30
CA TRP A 3 -10.44 106.87 15.34
C TRP A 3 -9.04 106.42 15.83
N TYR A 4 -8.41 107.21 16.71
CA TYR A 4 -7.13 106.88 17.33
C TYR A 4 -7.21 105.76 18.37
N GLU A 5 -8.34 105.58 19.05
CA GLU A 5 -8.59 104.51 20.03
C GLU A 5 -8.80 103.18 19.31
N GLU A 6 -9.65 103.17 18.27
CA GLU A 6 -9.85 102.00 17.39
C GLU A 6 -8.53 101.53 16.77
N ARG A 7 -7.66 102.46 16.36
CA ARG A 7 -6.34 102.11 15.82
C ARG A 7 -5.40 101.48 16.86
N ARG A 8 -5.51 101.84 18.13
CA ARG A 8 -4.71 101.24 19.21
C ARG A 8 -5.24 99.86 19.60
N GLU A 9 -6.55 99.69 19.65
CA GLU A 9 -7.19 98.39 19.91
C GLU A 9 -6.95 97.40 18.77
N ASN A 10 -7.04 97.85 17.52
CA ASN A 10 -6.71 97.01 16.36
C ASN A 10 -5.24 96.57 16.39
N LYS A 11 -4.30 97.46 16.74
CA LYS A 11 -2.88 97.08 16.89
C LYS A 11 -2.64 96.07 18.01
N ARG A 12 -3.37 96.17 19.13
CA ARG A 12 -3.27 95.21 20.25
C ARG A 12 -3.83 93.85 19.86
N THR A 13 -4.97 93.84 19.18
CA THR A 13 -5.62 92.62 18.67
C THR A 13 -4.73 91.94 17.63
N GLU A 14 -4.16 92.69 16.69
CA GLU A 14 -3.21 92.16 15.69
C GLU A 14 -1.92 91.62 16.33
N ALA A 15 -1.42 92.23 17.41
CA ALA A 15 -0.27 91.72 18.15
C ALA A 15 -0.60 90.43 18.93
N MET A 16 -1.83 90.30 19.43
CA MET A 16 -2.31 89.09 20.11
C MET A 16 -2.47 87.94 19.12
N ILE A 17 -3.16 88.18 17.99
CA ILE A 17 -3.33 87.21 16.89
C ILE A 17 -1.95 86.73 16.41
N ARG A 18 -0.99 87.64 16.18
CA ARG A 18 0.37 87.24 15.77
C ARG A 18 1.10 86.36 16.79
N ARG A 19 0.87 86.56 18.09
CA ARG A 19 1.47 85.71 19.14
C ARG A 19 0.82 84.34 19.17
N GLU A 20 -0.50 84.29 19.02
CA GLU A 20 -1.27 83.03 18.95
C GLU A 20 -0.91 82.23 17.70
N ASP A 21 -0.84 82.88 16.53
CA ASP A 21 -0.40 82.27 15.27
C ASP A 21 1.03 81.74 15.38
N ALA A 22 1.95 82.51 16.00
CA ALA A 22 3.32 82.07 16.21
C ALA A 22 3.42 80.87 17.16
N ALA A 23 2.58 80.83 18.21
CA ALA A 23 2.51 79.71 19.14
C ALA A 23 1.90 78.47 18.46
N ALA A 24 0.83 78.63 17.69
CA ALA A 24 0.21 77.57 16.91
C ALA A 24 1.20 76.99 15.87
N ALA A 25 1.90 77.86 15.13
CA ALA A 25 2.93 77.45 14.18
C ALA A 25 4.13 76.74 14.85
N ALA A 26 4.46 77.08 16.09
CA ALA A 26 5.47 76.36 16.86
C ALA A 26 4.99 74.95 17.27
N GLN A 27 3.74 74.83 17.72
CA GLN A 27 3.14 73.54 18.08
C GLN A 27 3.02 72.60 16.87
N VAL A 28 2.58 73.10 15.71
CA VAL A 28 2.52 72.32 14.46
C VAL A 28 3.91 71.80 14.10
N ARG A 29 4.95 72.63 14.14
CA ARG A 29 6.33 72.21 13.85
C ARG A 29 6.86 71.15 14.84
N ILE A 30 6.48 71.22 16.11
CA ILE A 30 6.85 70.22 17.10
C ILE A 30 6.13 68.89 16.81
N ALA A 31 4.83 68.94 16.51
CA ALA A 31 4.03 67.77 16.16
C ALA A 31 4.54 67.09 14.89
N GLU A 32 4.86 67.85 13.84
CA GLU A 32 5.45 67.32 12.59
C GLU A 32 6.79 66.62 12.83
N ARG A 33 7.67 67.22 13.66
CA ARG A 33 8.97 66.62 14.00
C ARG A 33 8.79 65.33 14.80
N GLN A 34 7.82 65.29 15.72
CA GLN A 34 7.52 64.09 16.49
C GLN A 34 6.94 62.98 15.60
N ALA A 35 6.01 63.31 14.71
CA ALA A 35 5.44 62.37 13.75
C ALA A 35 6.52 61.81 12.81
N ALA A 36 7.37 62.66 12.25
CA ALA A 36 8.48 62.24 11.39
C ALA A 36 9.49 61.34 12.14
N ALA A 37 9.79 61.65 13.41
CA ALA A 37 10.66 60.82 14.23
C ALA A 37 10.05 59.45 14.55
N GLN A 38 8.73 59.39 14.80
CA GLN A 38 8.01 58.13 15.03
C GLN A 38 7.99 57.25 13.77
N ILE A 39 7.67 57.82 12.61
CA ILE A 39 7.69 57.11 11.32
C ILE A 39 9.10 56.55 11.07
N LYS A 40 10.15 57.35 11.28
CA LYS A 40 11.54 56.90 11.09
C LYS A 40 11.94 55.74 12.01
N ARG A 41 11.44 55.71 13.26
CA ARG A 41 11.68 54.61 14.20
C ARG A 41 10.93 53.34 13.77
N ALA A 42 9.66 53.49 13.37
CA ALA A 42 8.85 52.39 12.88
C ALA A 42 9.48 51.75 11.63
N ASP A 43 9.93 52.57 10.67
CA ASP A 43 10.61 52.09 9.46
C ASP A 43 11.93 51.38 9.78
N ALA A 44 12.72 51.93 10.72
CA ALA A 44 13.97 51.31 11.14
C ALA A 44 13.73 49.95 11.82
N GLN A 45 12.67 49.85 12.63
CA GLN A 45 12.28 48.60 13.28
C GLN A 45 11.78 47.58 12.26
N ALA A 46 10.89 47.97 11.35
CA ALA A 46 10.39 47.11 10.27
C ALA A 46 11.52 46.58 9.39
N ARG A 47 12.54 47.41 9.08
CA ARG A 47 13.73 46.97 8.35
C ARG A 47 14.56 45.95 9.12
N ARG A 48 14.74 46.14 10.44
CA ARG A 48 15.46 45.18 11.29
C ARG A 48 14.72 43.85 11.39
N GLU A 49 13.41 43.89 11.58
CA GLU A 49 12.55 42.71 11.63
C GLU A 49 12.58 41.96 10.28
N ALA A 50 12.47 42.68 9.16
CA ALA A 50 12.58 42.09 7.82
C ALA A 50 13.96 41.44 7.58
N GLN A 51 15.05 42.07 8.04
CA GLN A 51 16.40 41.50 7.96
C GLN A 51 16.55 40.25 8.84
N GLN A 52 16.01 40.26 10.06
CA GLN A 52 16.01 39.10 10.95
C GLN A 52 15.20 37.95 10.36
N GLN A 53 14.01 38.23 9.81
CA GLN A 53 13.20 37.24 9.13
C GLN A 53 13.90 36.67 7.88
N ALA A 54 14.54 37.52 7.07
CA ALA A 54 15.28 37.06 5.89
C ALA A 54 16.49 36.18 6.27
N THR A 55 17.23 36.53 7.32
CA THR A 55 18.36 35.73 7.80
C THR A 55 17.90 34.42 8.45
N ALA A 56 16.83 34.45 9.26
CA ALA A 56 16.21 33.26 9.83
C ALA A 56 15.69 32.33 8.73
N ALA A 57 15.01 32.85 7.71
CA ALA A 57 14.54 32.08 6.56
C ALA A 57 15.69 31.44 5.78
N ARG A 58 16.79 32.17 5.56
CA ARG A 58 18.01 31.61 4.94
C ARG A 58 18.61 30.47 5.77
N ARG A 59 18.71 30.64 7.09
CA ARG A 59 19.22 29.60 8.00
C ARG A 59 18.29 28.37 8.01
N ALA A 60 16.97 28.57 8.06
CA ALA A 60 15.98 27.51 8.00
C ALA A 60 16.07 26.72 6.69
N ARG A 61 16.21 27.40 5.54
CA ARG A 61 16.43 26.76 4.23
C ARG A 61 17.70 25.92 4.22
N ARG A 62 18.82 26.47 4.71
CA ARG A 62 20.09 25.72 4.80
C ARG A 62 19.96 24.50 5.73
N ALA A 63 19.34 24.66 6.89
CA ALA A 63 19.10 23.55 7.81
C ALA A 63 18.18 22.47 7.22
N ALA A 64 17.16 22.86 6.46
CA ALA A 64 16.30 21.93 5.73
C ALA A 64 17.08 21.16 4.66
N VAL A 65 17.92 21.84 3.88
CA VAL A 65 18.80 21.21 2.87
C VAL A 65 19.77 20.24 3.54
N VAL A 66 20.46 20.65 4.61
CA VAL A 66 21.42 19.78 5.32
C VAL A 66 20.73 18.57 5.95
N ARG A 67 19.54 18.75 6.56
CA ARG A 67 18.76 17.63 7.08
C ARG A 67 18.31 16.68 5.97
N GLY A 68 17.83 17.23 4.84
CA GLY A 68 17.48 16.44 3.67
C GLY A 68 18.67 15.64 3.13
N LEU A 69 19.84 16.27 3.05
CA LEU A 69 21.07 15.63 2.62
C LEU A 69 21.51 14.52 3.58
N ARG A 70 21.48 14.76 4.90
CA ARG A 70 21.81 13.74 5.92
C ARG A 70 20.86 12.56 5.89
N LEU A 71 19.56 12.80 5.73
CA LEU A 71 18.57 11.74 5.61
C LEU A 71 18.77 10.94 4.32
N TRP A 72 19.08 11.62 3.22
CA TRP A 72 19.42 10.99 1.95
C TRP A 72 20.68 10.13 2.08
N LEU A 73 21.77 10.68 2.62
CA LEU A 73 23.01 9.93 2.88
C LEU A 73 22.75 8.74 3.79
N GLY A 74 22.06 8.93 4.92
CA GLY A 74 21.69 7.86 5.84
C GLY A 74 20.92 6.72 5.17
N ARG A 75 20.03 7.05 4.22
CA ARG A 75 19.29 6.05 3.43
C ARG A 75 20.13 5.37 2.35
N HIS A 76 21.22 6.00 1.89
CA HIS A 76 22.04 5.53 0.77
C HIS A 76 23.46 5.13 1.21
N VAL A 77 23.78 5.05 2.51
CA VAL A 77 25.15 4.73 3.01
C VAL A 77 25.68 3.45 2.38
N VAL A 78 24.86 2.40 2.38
CA VAL A 78 25.24 1.10 1.84
C VAL A 78 25.46 1.16 0.32
N GLU A 79 24.56 1.84 -0.41
CA GLU A 79 24.71 2.05 -1.85
C GLU A 79 25.96 2.87 -2.19
N LEU A 80 26.24 3.93 -1.42
CA LEU A 80 27.41 4.81 -1.55
C LEU A 80 28.74 4.11 -1.25
N LEU A 81 28.75 3.05 -0.46
CA LEU A 81 29.96 2.24 -0.21
C LEU A 81 30.22 1.24 -1.35
N ILE A 82 29.17 0.81 -2.05
CA ILE A 82 29.27 -0.16 -3.14
C ILE A 82 29.73 0.49 -4.44
N TYR A 83 29.24 1.70 -4.75
CA TYR A 83 29.58 2.38 -6.02
C TYR A 83 31.09 2.68 -6.20
N PRO A 84 31.86 3.11 -5.18
CA PRO A 84 33.31 3.28 -5.31
C PRO A 84 34.05 1.98 -5.60
N ILE A 85 33.63 0.87 -4.98
CA ILE A 85 34.20 -0.46 -5.24
C ILE A 85 33.92 -0.86 -6.69
N ALA A 86 32.66 -0.71 -7.13
CA ALA A 86 32.27 -0.97 -8.50
C ALA A 86 33.04 -0.13 -9.52
N LEU A 87 33.19 1.17 -9.25
CA LEU A 87 33.96 2.08 -10.09
C LEU A 87 35.43 1.67 -10.17
N LEU A 88 36.04 1.30 -9.05
CA LEU A 88 37.42 0.84 -9.00
C LEU A 88 37.60 -0.46 -9.80
N SER A 89 36.71 -1.43 -9.61
CA SER A 89 36.69 -2.69 -10.39
C SER A 89 36.54 -2.41 -11.89
N PHE A 90 35.66 -1.49 -12.28
CA PHE A 90 35.47 -1.11 -13.68
C PHE A 90 36.72 -0.47 -14.27
N VAL A 91 37.35 0.48 -13.56
CA VAL A 91 38.57 1.15 -14.02
C VAL A 91 39.71 0.14 -14.23
N LEU A 92 39.80 -0.89 -13.39
CA LEU A 92 40.80 -1.95 -13.52
C LEU A 92 40.49 -2.92 -14.67
N ALA A 93 39.23 -3.29 -14.87
CA ALA A 93 38.83 -4.31 -15.85
C ALA A 93 38.60 -3.77 -17.27
N ALA A 94 38.11 -2.53 -17.40
CA ALA A 94 37.72 -1.94 -18.67
C ALA A 94 38.85 -1.88 -19.71
N PRO A 95 40.12 -1.53 -19.38
CA PRO A 95 41.19 -1.51 -20.36
C PRO A 95 41.57 -2.88 -20.92
N ALA A 96 41.43 -3.95 -20.12
CA ALA A 96 41.67 -5.31 -20.58
C ALA A 96 40.53 -5.79 -21.49
N MET A 97 39.28 -5.57 -21.09
CA MET A 97 38.11 -5.91 -21.90
C MET A 97 38.00 -5.10 -23.19
N ALA A 98 38.44 -3.84 -23.20
CA ALA A 98 38.47 -3.01 -24.41
C ALA A 98 39.45 -3.57 -25.45
N ARG A 99 40.67 -3.94 -25.01
CA ARG A 99 41.66 -4.59 -25.89
C ARG A 99 41.15 -5.91 -26.44
N TYR A 100 40.60 -6.76 -25.57
CA TYR A 100 39.99 -8.02 -25.99
C TYR A 100 38.84 -7.81 -26.99
N GLY A 101 37.99 -6.81 -26.78
CA GLY A 101 36.91 -6.49 -27.71
C GLY A 101 37.44 -6.05 -29.08
N ILE A 102 38.50 -5.23 -29.13
CA ILE A 102 39.13 -4.83 -30.39
C ILE A 102 39.65 -6.05 -31.15
N GLU A 103 40.30 -6.98 -30.45
CA GLU A 103 40.84 -8.22 -31.03
C GLU A 103 39.74 -9.13 -31.56
N VAL A 104 38.66 -9.35 -30.80
CA VAL A 104 37.56 -10.26 -31.17
C VAL A 104 36.73 -9.72 -32.33
N PHE A 105 36.45 -8.41 -32.35
CA PHE A 105 35.62 -7.80 -33.38
C PHE A 105 36.43 -7.25 -34.57
N ALA A 106 37.76 -7.37 -34.54
CA ALA A 106 38.69 -6.80 -35.52
C ALA A 106 38.36 -5.33 -35.85
N SER A 107 37.96 -4.56 -34.84
CA SER A 107 37.42 -3.21 -35.00
C SER A 107 37.60 -2.39 -33.73
N GLU A 108 37.94 -1.11 -33.88
CA GLU A 108 38.00 -0.13 -32.78
C GLU A 108 36.65 0.00 -32.03
N LEU A 109 35.53 -0.33 -32.69
CA LEU A 109 34.22 -0.39 -32.04
C LEU A 109 34.15 -1.46 -30.94
N GLY A 110 35.01 -2.47 -31.01
CA GLY A 110 35.17 -3.48 -29.97
C GLY A 110 35.58 -2.90 -28.61
N ALA A 111 36.17 -1.70 -28.58
CA ALA A 111 36.49 -0.99 -27.33
C ALA A 111 35.24 -0.64 -26.50
N LEU A 112 34.05 -0.65 -27.10
CA LEU A 112 32.76 -0.39 -26.41
C LEU A 112 32.22 -1.62 -25.68
N LEU A 113 32.81 -2.80 -25.88
CA LEU A 113 32.39 -4.05 -25.25
C LEU A 113 32.24 -3.96 -23.72
N PRO A 114 33.20 -3.37 -22.96
CA PRO A 114 33.06 -3.21 -21.52
C PRO A 114 31.82 -2.41 -21.16
N GLY A 115 31.49 -1.38 -21.96
CA GLY A 115 30.30 -0.58 -21.77
C GLY A 115 29.04 -1.42 -21.91
N ILE A 116 28.91 -2.21 -22.97
CA ILE A 116 27.69 -3.00 -23.22
C ILE A 116 27.48 -4.06 -22.13
N THR A 117 28.54 -4.78 -21.74
CA THR A 117 28.43 -5.87 -20.77
C THR A 117 28.23 -5.37 -19.33
N GLU A 118 28.96 -4.33 -18.93
CA GLU A 118 28.88 -3.76 -17.58
C GLU A 118 27.66 -2.85 -17.42
N PHE A 119 27.39 -1.92 -18.35
CA PHE A 119 26.21 -1.05 -18.24
C PHE A 119 24.91 -1.84 -18.35
N GLY A 120 24.87 -2.93 -19.13
CA GLY A 120 23.69 -3.81 -19.17
C GLY A 120 23.35 -4.34 -17.78
N MET A 121 24.33 -4.96 -17.11
CA MET A 121 24.18 -5.49 -15.76
C MET A 121 23.78 -4.41 -14.74
N TRP A 122 24.45 -3.25 -14.77
CA TRP A 122 24.14 -2.13 -13.88
C TRP A 122 22.77 -1.51 -14.14
N ALA A 123 22.34 -1.42 -15.41
CA ALA A 123 21.02 -0.93 -15.76
C ALA A 123 19.92 -1.82 -15.18
N PHE A 124 20.06 -3.15 -15.28
CA PHE A 124 19.14 -4.08 -14.65
C PHE A 124 19.18 -3.99 -13.12
N ALA A 125 20.36 -3.87 -12.52
CA ALA A 125 20.51 -3.74 -11.08
C ALA A 125 19.82 -2.46 -10.54
N ILE A 126 20.04 -1.31 -11.20
CA ILE A 126 19.38 -0.04 -10.88
C ILE A 126 17.87 -0.14 -11.10
N ALA A 127 17.43 -0.79 -12.17
CA ALA A 127 16.01 -1.01 -12.44
C ALA A 127 15.35 -1.84 -11.33
N VAL A 128 16.03 -2.86 -10.77
CA VAL A 128 15.53 -3.61 -9.59
C VAL A 128 15.28 -2.68 -8.41
N VAL A 129 16.20 -1.75 -8.14
CA VAL A 129 16.07 -0.78 -7.04
C VAL A 129 14.88 0.15 -7.26
N ILE A 130 14.80 0.73 -8.47
CA ILE A 130 13.73 1.68 -8.82
C ILE A 130 12.38 0.98 -8.75
N GLU A 131 12.24 -0.23 -9.30
CA GLU A 131 10.98 -0.95 -9.33
C GLU A 131 10.56 -1.39 -7.93
N ARG A 132 11.49 -1.87 -7.08
CA ARG A 132 11.19 -2.20 -5.67
C ARG A 132 10.76 -0.98 -4.86
N ARG A 133 11.29 0.21 -5.16
CA ARG A 133 10.95 1.47 -4.47
C ARG A 133 9.62 2.07 -4.97
N ARG A 134 9.35 2.02 -6.27
CA ARG A 134 8.13 2.59 -6.89
C ARG A 134 6.93 1.65 -6.79
N HIS A 135 7.16 0.35 -6.96
CA HIS A 135 6.11 -0.66 -7.08
C HIS A 135 6.48 -1.91 -6.25
N PRO A 136 6.40 -1.82 -4.91
CA PRO A 136 6.83 -2.92 -4.02
C PRO A 136 6.04 -4.23 -4.22
N ASP A 137 4.85 -4.15 -4.81
CA ASP A 137 3.99 -5.31 -5.08
C ASP A 137 4.24 -5.98 -6.45
N ARG A 138 5.04 -5.36 -7.32
CA ARG A 138 5.38 -5.93 -8.62
C ARG A 138 6.53 -6.92 -8.51
N SER A 139 6.44 -7.98 -9.31
CA SER A 139 7.53 -8.95 -9.43
C SER A 139 8.69 -8.33 -10.19
N VAL A 140 9.87 -8.32 -9.59
CA VAL A 140 11.13 -7.87 -10.22
C VAL A 140 11.95 -9.03 -10.79
N TRP A 141 11.36 -10.23 -10.89
CA TRP A 141 12.08 -11.43 -11.30
C TRP A 141 12.72 -11.32 -12.69
N GLY A 142 12.04 -10.66 -13.64
CA GLY A 142 12.61 -10.42 -14.97
C GLY A 142 13.87 -9.56 -14.93
N LEU A 143 13.91 -8.55 -14.06
CA LEU A 143 15.07 -7.68 -13.88
C LEU A 143 16.22 -8.41 -13.17
N VAL A 144 15.90 -9.19 -12.14
CA VAL A 144 16.89 -10.04 -11.45
C VAL A 144 17.48 -11.08 -12.40
N ALA A 145 16.65 -11.71 -13.24
CA ALA A 145 17.13 -12.62 -14.28
C ALA A 145 18.09 -11.92 -15.25
N GLY A 146 17.80 -10.67 -15.64
CA GLY A 146 18.71 -9.83 -16.41
C GLY A 146 20.07 -9.67 -15.71
N VAL A 147 20.10 -9.28 -14.44
CA VAL A 147 21.34 -9.17 -13.65
C VAL A 147 22.13 -10.49 -13.64
N LEU A 148 21.46 -11.63 -13.45
CA LEU A 148 22.11 -12.94 -13.41
C LEU A 148 22.69 -13.33 -14.77
N VAL A 149 21.97 -13.09 -15.86
CA VAL A 149 22.45 -13.41 -17.22
C VAL A 149 23.66 -12.57 -17.58
N PHE A 150 23.59 -11.24 -17.40
CA PHE A 150 24.73 -10.37 -17.70
C PHE A 150 25.91 -10.63 -16.76
N GLY A 151 25.65 -10.93 -15.48
CA GLY A 151 26.70 -11.32 -14.53
C GLY A 151 27.38 -12.64 -14.93
N ALA A 152 26.62 -13.64 -15.38
CA ALA A 152 27.20 -14.90 -15.86
C ALA A 152 28.05 -14.70 -17.13
N VAL A 153 27.62 -13.85 -18.05
CA VAL A 153 28.39 -13.50 -19.26
C VAL A 153 29.67 -12.77 -18.88
N ALA A 154 29.60 -11.76 -18.00
CA ALA A 154 30.76 -11.00 -17.53
C ALA A 154 31.75 -11.92 -16.79
N PHE A 155 31.26 -12.79 -15.91
CA PHE A 155 32.07 -13.82 -15.26
C PHE A 155 32.76 -14.70 -16.29
N GLY A 156 32.01 -15.22 -17.26
CA GLY A 156 32.52 -16.13 -18.29
C GLY A 156 33.66 -15.51 -19.09
N ILE A 157 33.47 -14.27 -19.58
CA ILE A 157 34.50 -13.54 -20.34
C ILE A 157 35.76 -13.35 -19.49
N ASN A 158 35.64 -12.81 -18.28
CA ASN A 158 36.78 -12.54 -17.40
C ASN A 158 37.49 -13.83 -16.94
N PHE A 159 36.71 -14.88 -16.69
CA PHE A 159 37.22 -16.21 -16.35
C PHE A 159 38.04 -16.80 -17.51
N THR A 160 37.47 -16.83 -18.72
CA THR A 160 38.17 -17.34 -19.91
C THR A 160 39.42 -16.54 -20.23
N HIS A 161 39.40 -15.22 -20.00
CA HIS A 161 40.58 -14.39 -20.14
C HIS A 161 41.65 -14.75 -19.10
N GLY A 162 41.31 -14.89 -17.83
CA GLY A 162 42.27 -15.31 -16.79
C GLY A 162 42.84 -16.72 -17.02
N LEU A 163 42.06 -17.63 -17.62
CA LEU A 163 42.52 -18.96 -18.01
C LEU A 163 43.67 -18.95 -19.03
N THR A 164 43.83 -17.88 -19.82
CA THR A 164 45.00 -17.73 -20.71
C THR A 164 46.31 -17.60 -19.95
N THR A 165 46.25 -17.19 -18.68
CA THR A 165 47.39 -17.07 -17.78
C THR A 165 47.50 -18.32 -16.91
N ALA A 166 46.47 -18.61 -16.12
CA ALA A 166 46.40 -19.78 -15.23
C ALA A 166 44.97 -19.99 -14.68
N TRP A 167 44.70 -21.18 -14.15
CA TRP A 167 43.38 -21.52 -13.60
C TRP A 167 42.95 -20.61 -12.44
N ASP A 168 43.85 -20.36 -11.50
CA ASP A 168 43.64 -19.48 -10.35
C ASP A 168 43.34 -18.04 -10.78
N HIS A 169 44.02 -17.54 -11.81
CA HIS A 169 43.78 -16.22 -12.40
C HIS A 169 42.38 -16.14 -13.02
N GLY A 170 41.94 -17.18 -13.72
CA GLY A 170 40.57 -17.29 -14.23
C GLY A 170 39.53 -17.15 -13.13
N VAL A 171 39.66 -17.94 -12.04
CA VAL A 171 38.73 -17.90 -10.91
C VAL A 171 38.71 -16.51 -10.25
N VAL A 172 39.88 -15.93 -9.99
CA VAL A 172 40.00 -14.60 -9.36
C VAL A 172 39.39 -13.52 -10.24
N MET A 173 39.72 -13.48 -11.54
CA MET A 173 39.18 -12.48 -12.46
C MET A 173 37.66 -12.61 -12.63
N GLY A 174 37.15 -13.82 -12.80
CA GLY A 174 35.71 -14.06 -12.94
C GLY A 174 34.95 -13.67 -11.67
N THR A 175 35.41 -14.09 -10.49
CA THR A 175 34.73 -13.74 -9.24
C THR A 175 34.81 -12.24 -8.92
N ALA A 176 35.98 -11.62 -9.12
CA ALA A 176 36.16 -10.19 -8.90
C ALA A 176 35.27 -9.34 -9.81
N SER A 177 35.00 -9.77 -11.06
CA SER A 177 34.15 -9.03 -11.99
C SER A 177 32.68 -8.99 -11.55
N ILE A 178 32.18 -10.03 -10.89
CA ILE A 178 30.78 -10.07 -10.41
C ILE A 178 30.61 -9.70 -8.94
N ALA A 179 31.69 -9.63 -8.16
CA ALA A 179 31.65 -9.39 -6.72
C ALA A 179 30.89 -8.12 -6.35
N GLY A 180 31.12 -7.01 -7.08
CA GLY A 180 30.43 -5.74 -6.83
C GLY A 180 28.91 -5.84 -7.02
N VAL A 181 28.46 -6.56 -8.04
CA VAL A 181 27.03 -6.76 -8.34
C VAL A 181 26.39 -7.74 -7.37
N VAL A 182 27.09 -8.82 -6.99
CA VAL A 182 26.62 -9.74 -5.95
C VAL A 182 26.47 -9.00 -4.61
N ALA A 183 27.47 -8.22 -4.21
CA ALA A 183 27.39 -7.38 -3.00
C ALA A 183 26.22 -6.39 -3.08
N HIS A 184 26.04 -5.73 -4.22
CA HIS A 184 24.89 -4.86 -4.47
C HIS A 184 23.56 -5.60 -4.29
N GLN A 185 23.39 -6.78 -4.89
CA GLN A 185 22.16 -7.57 -4.74
C GLN A 185 21.93 -8.10 -3.33
N LEU A 186 22.99 -8.47 -2.60
CA LEU A 186 22.91 -8.91 -1.21
C LEU A 186 22.46 -7.77 -0.28
N THR A 187 22.91 -6.54 -0.52
CA THR A 187 22.46 -5.38 0.25
C THR A 187 21.03 -4.94 -0.09
N LEU A 188 20.58 -5.23 -1.32
CA LEU A 188 19.22 -4.97 -1.78
C LEU A 188 18.23 -6.10 -1.49
N ALA A 189 18.72 -7.28 -1.10
CA ALA A 189 17.90 -8.37 -0.65
C ALA A 189 17.15 -7.90 0.60
N THR A 190 15.93 -7.42 0.37
CA THR A 190 15.06 -6.90 1.42
C THR A 190 15.01 -7.92 2.54
N ALA A 191 15.20 -7.48 3.79
CA ALA A 191 15.15 -8.35 4.95
C ALA A 191 13.96 -9.32 4.79
N PRO A 192 14.17 -10.64 4.94
CA PRO A 192 13.16 -11.61 4.61
C PRO A 192 11.88 -11.26 5.38
N LYS A 193 10.77 -11.03 4.64
CA LYS A 193 9.47 -10.67 5.25
C LYS A 193 9.22 -11.58 6.43
N SER A 194 8.99 -10.99 7.61
CA SER A 194 8.80 -11.74 8.85
C SER A 194 7.66 -12.73 8.67
N GLY A 195 7.66 -13.82 9.45
CA GLY A 195 6.59 -14.82 9.39
C GLY A 195 5.20 -14.21 9.52
N GLN A 196 5.08 -13.16 10.35
CA GLN A 196 3.87 -12.38 10.55
C GLN A 196 3.46 -11.59 9.29
N GLN A 197 4.38 -10.82 8.67
CA GLN A 197 4.11 -10.08 7.44
C GLN A 197 3.67 -11.01 6.29
N ARG A 198 4.20 -12.23 6.24
CA ARG A 198 3.77 -13.24 5.25
C ARG A 198 2.35 -13.73 5.52
N ARG A 199 1.96 -13.88 6.79
CA ARG A 199 0.60 -14.29 7.19
C ARG A 199 -0.39 -13.17 6.88
N GLU A 200 -0.08 -11.94 7.25
CA GLU A 200 -0.90 -10.75 6.94
C GLU A 200 -1.12 -10.60 5.43
N ALA A 201 -0.04 -10.65 4.63
CA ALA A 201 -0.16 -10.58 3.17
C ALA A 201 -0.96 -11.75 2.56
N ARG A 202 -0.98 -12.93 3.20
CA ARG A 202 -1.82 -14.06 2.77
C ARG A 202 -3.29 -13.79 3.10
N ILE A 203 -3.58 -13.28 4.28
CA ILE A 203 -4.94 -12.91 4.72
C ILE A 203 -5.49 -11.82 3.80
N GLU A 204 -4.70 -10.77 3.55
CA GLU A 204 -5.07 -9.66 2.67
C GLU A 204 -5.37 -10.14 1.25
N ARG A 205 -4.50 -10.97 0.65
CA ARG A 205 -4.77 -11.57 -0.67
C ARG A 205 -6.03 -12.44 -0.67
N ALA A 206 -6.27 -13.20 0.39
CA ALA A 206 -7.47 -14.02 0.51
C ALA A 206 -8.73 -13.13 0.63
N ALA A 207 -8.67 -12.05 1.39
CA ALA A 207 -9.74 -11.06 1.50
C ALA A 207 -10.02 -10.38 0.16
N ALA A 208 -8.97 -9.89 -0.53
CA ALA A 208 -9.09 -9.27 -1.85
C ALA A 208 -9.74 -10.22 -2.87
N ARG A 209 -9.34 -11.51 -2.89
CA ARG A 209 -9.97 -12.53 -3.75
C ARG A 209 -11.45 -12.76 -3.40
N LYS A 210 -11.81 -12.76 -2.12
CA LYS A 210 -13.21 -12.87 -1.68
C LYS A 210 -14.01 -11.66 -2.14
N VAL A 211 -13.52 -10.44 -1.93
CA VAL A 211 -14.16 -9.20 -2.37
C VAL A 211 -14.37 -9.19 -3.88
N ALA A 212 -13.34 -9.52 -4.67
CA ALA A 212 -13.45 -9.60 -6.13
C ALA A 212 -14.50 -10.63 -6.59
N ARG A 213 -14.56 -11.79 -5.92
CA ARG A 213 -15.56 -12.82 -6.22
C ARG A 213 -16.97 -12.37 -5.88
N ILE A 214 -17.16 -11.68 -4.75
CA ILE A 214 -18.45 -11.10 -4.35
C ILE A 214 -18.88 -10.04 -5.36
N ARG A 215 -18.00 -9.10 -5.73
CA ARG A 215 -18.28 -8.07 -6.74
C ARG A 215 -18.72 -8.69 -8.06
N LYS A 216 -17.99 -9.70 -8.54
CA LYS A 216 -18.35 -10.41 -9.78
C LYS A 216 -19.71 -11.11 -9.67
N ALA A 217 -20.02 -11.70 -8.52
CA ALA A 217 -21.32 -12.33 -8.29
C ALA A 217 -22.47 -11.32 -8.14
N ALA A 218 -22.20 -10.13 -7.60
CA ALA A 218 -23.15 -9.03 -7.51
C ALA A 218 -23.51 -8.51 -8.88
N VAL A 219 -22.51 -8.24 -9.74
CA VAL A 219 -22.74 -7.82 -11.14
C VAL A 219 -23.58 -8.85 -11.90
N LYS A 220 -23.35 -10.16 -11.69
CA LYS A 220 -24.15 -11.22 -12.32
C LYS A 220 -25.60 -11.29 -11.85
N ARG A 221 -25.92 -10.76 -10.66
CA ARG A 221 -27.27 -10.77 -10.08
C ARG A 221 -27.97 -9.42 -10.25
N ALA A 222 -27.23 -8.37 -10.58
CA ALA A 222 -27.77 -7.05 -10.84
C ALA A 222 -28.75 -7.10 -12.01
N VAL A 223 -29.83 -6.35 -11.89
CA VAL A 223 -30.82 -6.19 -12.96
C VAL A 223 -30.43 -4.94 -13.75
N ALA A 224 -30.40 -5.05 -15.08
CA ALA A 224 -30.21 -3.89 -15.92
C ALA A 224 -31.55 -3.17 -16.10
N GLU A 225 -31.60 -1.90 -15.74
CA GLU A 225 -32.68 -1.00 -16.12
C GLU A 225 -32.21 -0.23 -17.35
N ILE A 226 -33.01 -0.26 -18.41
CA ILE A 226 -32.75 0.45 -19.67
C ILE A 226 -33.74 1.61 -19.73
N GLU A 227 -33.22 2.84 -19.80
CA GLU A 227 -34.02 4.05 -19.88
C GLU A 227 -34.47 4.29 -21.34
N ALA A 228 -35.47 5.17 -21.52
CA ALA A 228 -36.08 5.44 -22.82
C ALA A 228 -35.12 6.08 -23.84
N ASP A 229 -34.01 6.66 -23.37
CA ASP A 229 -32.93 7.23 -24.18
C ASP A 229 -31.90 6.18 -24.65
N GLY A 230 -32.05 4.92 -24.23
CA GLY A 230 -31.14 3.82 -24.53
C GLY A 230 -29.95 3.68 -23.57
N SER A 231 -29.89 4.50 -22.51
CA SER A 231 -28.90 4.33 -21.45
C SER A 231 -29.26 3.15 -20.54
N ALA A 232 -28.25 2.47 -19.99
CA ALA A 232 -28.46 1.29 -19.15
C ALA A 232 -27.72 1.45 -17.81
N ARG A 233 -28.42 1.16 -16.71
CA ARG A 233 -27.88 1.17 -15.35
C ARG A 233 -28.10 -0.16 -14.65
N LEU A 234 -27.14 -0.58 -13.82
CA LEU A 234 -27.23 -1.81 -13.04
C LEU A 234 -27.81 -1.51 -11.66
N LEU A 235 -28.98 -2.07 -11.38
CA LEU A 235 -29.63 -2.01 -10.07
C LEU A 235 -29.23 -3.21 -9.21
N TYR A 236 -28.82 -2.95 -7.98
CA TYR A 236 -28.49 -3.96 -6.99
C TYR A 236 -29.56 -3.98 -5.89
N ALA A 237 -30.19 -5.13 -5.66
CA ALA A 237 -31.18 -5.25 -4.59
C ALA A 237 -30.49 -5.09 -3.21
N PRO A 238 -30.93 -4.13 -2.37
CA PRO A 238 -30.35 -3.92 -1.04
C PRO A 238 -30.62 -5.13 -0.14
N GLY A 239 -29.65 -5.47 0.73
CA GLY A 239 -29.80 -6.57 1.67
C GLY A 239 -28.47 -7.23 2.06
N ARG A 240 -28.55 -8.14 3.04
CA ARG A 240 -27.41 -8.99 3.41
C ARG A 240 -27.35 -10.19 2.49
N TYR A 241 -26.17 -10.53 1.99
CA TYR A 241 -25.98 -11.67 1.08
C TYR A 241 -24.86 -12.59 1.56
N THR A 242 -25.05 -13.89 1.35
CA THR A 242 -23.99 -14.89 1.50
C THR A 242 -23.54 -15.39 0.12
N LEU A 243 -22.22 -15.56 -0.03
CA LEU A 243 -21.65 -16.09 -1.26
C LEU A 243 -21.63 -17.62 -1.20
N THR A 244 -22.43 -18.27 -2.05
CA THR A 244 -22.42 -19.73 -2.23
C THR A 244 -21.61 -20.12 -3.46
N ARG A 245 -21.36 -21.42 -3.67
CA ARG A 245 -20.73 -21.92 -4.92
C ARG A 245 -21.51 -21.53 -6.18
N ARG A 246 -22.83 -21.32 -6.07
CA ARG A 246 -23.72 -21.01 -7.20
C ARG A 246 -23.99 -19.50 -7.37
N GLY A 247 -23.41 -18.63 -6.53
CA GLY A 247 -23.61 -17.17 -6.57
C GLY A 247 -24.06 -16.58 -5.24
N LEU A 248 -24.48 -15.32 -5.26
CA LEU A 248 -25.01 -14.62 -4.08
C LEU A 248 -26.45 -15.05 -3.79
N LYS A 249 -26.72 -15.38 -2.53
CA LYS A 249 -28.05 -15.64 -2.00
C LYS A 249 -28.35 -14.67 -0.84
N PRO A 250 -29.59 -14.20 -0.67
CA PRO A 250 -29.98 -13.45 0.52
C PRO A 250 -29.54 -14.21 1.77
N ALA A 251 -28.93 -13.50 2.71
CA ALA A 251 -28.49 -14.06 3.97
C ALA A 251 -29.70 -14.14 4.89
N THR A 252 -30.35 -15.31 4.94
CA THR A 252 -31.30 -15.62 6.00
C THR A 252 -30.50 -15.83 7.29
N VAL A 253 -30.53 -14.84 8.18
CA VAL A 253 -29.98 -14.96 9.53
C VAL A 253 -30.97 -15.80 10.33
N PRO A 254 -30.59 -16.99 10.84
CA PRO A 254 -31.46 -17.74 11.74
C PRO A 254 -31.75 -16.88 12.97
N GLY A 255 -33.03 -16.61 13.26
CA GLY A 255 -33.48 -15.82 14.43
C GLY A 255 -34.04 -14.43 14.15
N LEU A 256 -34.14 -13.98 12.89
CA LEU A 256 -35.00 -12.84 12.53
C LEU A 256 -36.20 -13.36 11.71
N PRO A 257 -37.46 -13.12 12.13
CA PRO A 257 -38.61 -13.47 11.33
C PRO A 257 -38.63 -12.61 10.06
N VAL A 258 -38.51 -13.25 8.91
CA VAL A 258 -38.94 -12.66 7.65
C VAL A 258 -40.45 -12.83 7.65
N ALA A 259 -41.19 -11.79 8.04
CA ALA A 259 -42.62 -11.77 7.84
C ALA A 259 -42.86 -11.68 6.33
N GLU A 260 -43.28 -12.78 5.71
CA GLU A 260 -43.99 -12.72 4.44
C GLU A 260 -45.36 -12.11 4.75
N SER A 261 -45.43 -10.79 4.88
CA SER A 261 -46.70 -10.07 4.88
C SER A 261 -47.19 -10.02 3.44
N THR A 262 -48.14 -10.88 3.11
CA THR A 262 -48.86 -10.88 1.83
C THR A 262 -49.98 -9.85 1.79
N ASP A 263 -50.12 -8.99 2.81
CA ASP A 263 -51.27 -8.11 2.98
C ASP A 263 -50.84 -6.65 3.26
N TRP A 264 -49.91 -6.15 2.44
CA TRP A 264 -49.43 -4.77 2.50
C TRP A 264 -50.56 -3.74 2.39
N ASP A 265 -51.61 -4.05 1.64
CA ASP A 265 -52.77 -3.16 1.49
C ASP A 265 -53.55 -3.02 2.81
N ARG A 266 -53.56 -4.08 3.64
CA ARG A 266 -54.21 -4.06 4.95
C ARG A 266 -53.38 -3.33 5.99
N GLU A 267 -52.06 -3.55 6.01
CA GLU A 267 -51.15 -2.83 6.92
C GLU A 267 -51.07 -1.33 6.57
N LEU A 268 -51.13 -0.97 5.29
CA LEU A 268 -51.18 0.43 4.84
C LEU A 268 -52.54 1.07 5.16
N ALA A 269 -53.64 0.34 5.02
CA ALA A 269 -54.96 0.80 5.43
C ALA A 269 -55.04 1.04 6.94
N ASP A 270 -54.44 0.17 7.76
CA ASP A 270 -54.37 0.35 9.23
C ASP A 270 -53.49 1.54 9.62
N LEU A 271 -52.36 1.76 8.93
CA LEU A 271 -51.52 2.94 9.16
C LEU A 271 -52.23 4.24 8.78
N LEU A 272 -52.95 4.26 7.65
CA LEU A 272 -53.74 5.41 7.22
C LEU A 272 -54.96 5.65 8.11
N ALA A 273 -55.60 4.60 8.62
CA ALA A 273 -56.68 4.70 9.61
C ALA A 273 -56.16 5.25 10.95
N THR A 274 -54.98 4.83 11.39
CA THR A 274 -54.35 5.33 12.62
C THR A 274 -53.91 6.80 12.49
N THR A 275 -53.40 7.19 11.32
CA THR A 275 -52.97 8.57 11.04
C THR A 275 -54.16 9.50 10.77
N GLY A 276 -55.22 8.99 10.15
CA GLY A 276 -56.49 9.68 9.95
C GLY A 276 -57.29 9.90 11.24
N ALA A 277 -57.22 8.95 12.18
CA ALA A 277 -57.80 9.11 13.51
C ALA A 277 -57.08 10.20 14.33
N ALA A 278 -55.76 10.31 14.21
CA ALA A 278 -54.97 11.35 14.88
C ALA A 278 -55.28 12.77 14.36
N THR A 279 -55.69 12.91 13.09
CA THR A 279 -56.09 14.20 12.51
C THR A 279 -57.52 14.60 12.87
N ALA A 280 -58.41 13.66 13.18
CA ALA A 280 -59.79 13.92 13.61
C ALA A 280 -59.91 14.40 15.07
N THR A 281 -58.93 14.10 15.93
CA THR A 281 -58.89 14.53 17.34
C THR A 281 -58.23 15.88 17.59
N GLY A 282 -57.79 16.60 16.55
CA GLY A 282 -57.25 17.96 16.70
C GLY A 282 -55.98 18.05 17.56
N VAL A 283 -55.28 16.93 17.79
CA VAL A 283 -54.01 16.93 18.54
C VAL A 283 -52.88 17.04 17.52
N THR A 284 -52.52 18.28 17.19
CA THR A 284 -51.22 18.59 16.60
C THR A 284 -50.15 18.23 17.63
N PRO A 285 -49.19 17.34 17.34
CA PRO A 285 -48.01 17.22 18.18
C PRO A 285 -47.22 18.53 18.06
N SER A 286 -47.26 19.32 19.13
CA SER A 286 -46.48 20.55 19.28
C SER A 286 -45.00 20.19 19.30
N ILE A 287 -44.23 20.82 18.42
CA ILE A 287 -42.77 20.81 18.41
C ILE A 287 -42.32 22.20 18.85
N GLU A 288 -42.19 22.38 20.16
CA GLU A 288 -41.53 23.47 20.89
C GLU A 288 -41.25 22.88 22.29
N GLY A 289 -40.05 22.76 22.85
CA GLY A 289 -38.72 23.26 22.53
C GLY A 289 -38.08 23.66 23.86
N GLU A 290 -37.13 22.90 24.41
CA GLU A 290 -36.24 23.39 25.48
C GLU A 290 -34.90 22.66 25.44
N GLN A 291 -33.87 23.45 25.13
CA GLN A 291 -32.45 23.11 25.13
C GLN A 291 -31.90 23.14 26.56
N GLU A 292 -31.01 22.20 26.87
CA GLU A 292 -29.85 22.49 27.72
C GLU A 292 -28.57 22.00 27.01
N PRO A 293 -27.42 22.69 27.19
CA PRO A 293 -26.26 22.61 26.31
C PRO A 293 -25.14 21.77 26.91
N GLY A 294 -24.59 20.82 26.15
CA GLY A 294 -23.43 20.05 26.62
C GLY A 294 -22.84 19.13 25.56
N ASP A 295 -21.65 19.51 25.11
CA ASP A 295 -20.59 18.72 24.47
C ASP A 295 -20.81 17.98 23.14
N SER A 296 -20.24 18.62 22.12
CA SER A 296 -19.43 18.13 21.00
C SER A 296 -19.10 16.63 20.84
N ILE A 297 -19.35 16.17 19.61
CA ILE A 297 -18.49 15.38 18.68
C ILE A 297 -17.98 14.01 19.17
N GLU A 298 -18.42 12.93 18.49
CA GLU A 298 -17.61 11.87 17.84
C GLU A 298 -18.54 10.68 17.50
N GLY A 299 -18.73 10.32 16.23
CA GLY A 299 -17.77 9.46 15.56
C GLY A 299 -17.95 8.02 16.04
N GLY A 300 -18.97 7.32 15.53
CA GLY A 300 -19.27 5.92 15.85
C GLY A 300 -18.07 5.03 15.55
N SER A 301 -17.28 4.79 16.60
CA SER A 301 -16.04 4.04 16.57
C SER A 301 -16.34 2.54 16.57
N VAL A 302 -15.58 1.86 15.74
CA VAL A 302 -15.49 0.41 15.64
C VAL A 302 -15.12 -0.14 17.01
N ALA A 303 -15.92 -1.07 17.52
CA ALA A 303 -15.62 -1.83 18.72
C ALA A 303 -14.31 -2.62 18.54
N THR A 304 -13.19 -2.02 18.93
CA THR A 304 -11.94 -2.73 19.19
C THR A 304 -12.09 -3.42 20.54
N LEU A 305 -12.37 -4.72 20.49
CA LEU A 305 -12.29 -5.61 21.63
C LEU A 305 -10.83 -5.73 22.09
N ASP A 306 -10.46 -4.94 23.11
CA ASP A 306 -9.33 -5.25 23.97
C ASP A 306 -9.54 -6.65 24.58
N HIS A 307 -8.59 -7.55 24.36
CA HIS A 307 -8.54 -8.84 25.05
C HIS A 307 -7.41 -8.76 26.08
N GLY A 308 -7.76 -8.82 27.36
CA GLY A 308 -6.80 -8.98 28.45
C GLY A 308 -6.08 -10.34 28.38
N PRO A 309 -4.88 -10.45 28.98
CA PRO A 309 -4.19 -11.72 29.09
C PRO A 309 -4.89 -12.58 30.16
N ASP A 310 -4.77 -13.89 30.02
CA ASP A 310 -5.19 -14.93 30.98
C ASP A 310 -6.64 -15.43 30.88
N LEU A 311 -6.93 -16.23 29.84
CA LEU A 311 -7.80 -17.41 29.98
C LEU A 311 -7.30 -18.55 29.08
N HIS A 312 -6.69 -19.55 29.71
CA HIS A 312 -6.53 -20.91 29.19
C HIS A 312 -7.83 -21.67 29.49
N GLU A 313 -8.47 -22.26 28.48
CA GLU A 313 -8.92 -23.68 28.44
C GLU A 313 -9.95 -23.94 27.32
N SER A 314 -9.66 -25.00 26.56
CA SER A 314 -10.59 -25.96 25.96
C SER A 314 -11.86 -25.43 25.28
N SER A 315 -11.80 -25.26 23.94
CA SER A 315 -13.03 -25.33 23.14
C SER A 315 -13.69 -26.71 23.35
N PRO A 316 -14.99 -26.79 23.67
CA PRO A 316 -15.70 -28.06 23.71
C PRO A 316 -15.76 -28.65 22.29
N ASP A 317 -15.67 -29.98 22.26
CA ASP A 317 -15.77 -30.80 21.07
C ASP A 317 -16.93 -30.37 20.17
N ARG A 318 -16.58 -30.02 18.94
CA ARG A 318 -17.55 -29.74 17.89
C ARG A 318 -18.24 -31.06 17.54
N PRO A 319 -19.58 -31.17 17.54
CA PRO A 319 -20.24 -32.42 17.19
C PRO A 319 -19.79 -32.85 15.79
N VAL A 320 -19.18 -34.03 15.74
CA VAL A 320 -18.78 -34.71 14.52
C VAL A 320 -20.05 -34.95 13.72
N ILE A 321 -20.23 -34.21 12.63
CA ILE A 321 -21.25 -34.49 11.63
C ILE A 321 -21.07 -35.94 11.21
N ASP A 322 -22.12 -36.76 11.41
CA ASP A 322 -22.16 -38.17 11.06
C ASP A 322 -21.56 -38.40 9.68
N ARG A 323 -20.34 -38.95 9.66
CA ARG A 323 -19.71 -39.42 8.44
C ARG A 323 -20.50 -40.66 8.04
N LYS A 324 -21.14 -40.62 6.87
CA LYS A 324 -21.68 -41.81 6.20
C LYS A 324 -20.69 -42.98 6.38
N PRO A 325 -21.13 -44.17 6.80
CA PRO A 325 -20.23 -45.28 7.06
C PRO A 325 -19.42 -45.54 5.78
N GLY A 326 -18.11 -45.32 5.87
CA GLY A 326 -17.21 -45.62 4.76
C GLY A 326 -17.26 -47.12 4.48
N ARG A 327 -17.10 -47.50 3.21
CA ARG A 327 -16.99 -48.92 2.79
C ARG A 327 -16.07 -49.67 3.74
N SER A 328 -16.57 -50.78 4.29
CA SER A 328 -15.82 -51.63 5.21
C SER A 328 -14.67 -52.32 4.48
N MET A 329 -13.66 -52.78 5.20
CA MET A 329 -12.55 -53.50 4.58
C MET A 329 -13.01 -54.81 3.92
N GLU A 330 -14.04 -55.46 4.46
CA GLU A 330 -14.62 -56.68 3.86
C GLU A 330 -15.32 -56.40 2.54
N GLN A 331 -16.08 -55.30 2.46
CA GLN A 331 -16.67 -54.87 1.19
C GLN A 331 -15.60 -54.58 0.14
N LEU A 332 -14.50 -53.92 0.54
CA LEU A 332 -13.38 -53.66 -0.38
C LEU A 332 -12.63 -54.92 -0.82
N ARG A 333 -12.60 -55.98 0.01
CA ARG A 333 -12.05 -57.29 -0.38
C ARG A 333 -12.94 -57.99 -1.41
N ALA A 334 -14.25 -57.98 -1.21
CA ALA A 334 -15.22 -58.54 -2.16
C ALA A 334 -15.18 -57.80 -3.51
N GLU A 335 -15.16 -56.46 -3.48
CA GLU A 335 -15.01 -55.63 -4.68
C GLU A 335 -13.68 -55.90 -5.40
N LEU A 336 -12.58 -56.09 -4.65
CA LEU A 336 -11.29 -56.45 -5.23
C LEU A 336 -11.30 -57.84 -5.88
N ALA A 337 -11.90 -58.84 -5.23
CA ALA A 337 -12.01 -60.19 -5.79
C ALA A 337 -12.80 -60.19 -7.11
N ALA A 338 -13.95 -59.50 -7.15
CA ALA A 338 -14.75 -59.34 -8.36
C ALA A 338 -13.98 -58.58 -9.47
N ALA A 339 -13.20 -57.55 -9.11
CA ALA A 339 -12.42 -56.78 -10.07
C ALA A 339 -11.22 -57.58 -10.65
N ILE A 340 -10.65 -58.51 -9.87
CA ILE A 340 -9.63 -59.45 -10.33
C ILE A 340 -10.24 -60.49 -11.28
N GLU A 341 -11.40 -61.06 -10.92
CA GLU A 341 -12.12 -62.02 -11.75
C GLU A 341 -12.52 -61.40 -13.10
N ALA A 342 -12.96 -60.14 -13.09
CA ALA A 342 -13.26 -59.37 -14.30
C ALA A 342 -12.01 -58.92 -15.09
N GLY A 343 -10.79 -59.18 -14.60
CA GLY A 343 -9.54 -58.77 -15.27
C GLY A 343 -9.28 -57.27 -15.31
N THR A 344 -10.01 -56.47 -14.53
CA THR A 344 -9.97 -54.99 -14.57
C THR A 344 -8.91 -54.38 -13.66
N VAL A 345 -8.30 -55.18 -12.78
CA VAL A 345 -7.31 -54.76 -11.78
C VAL A 345 -6.12 -55.69 -11.78
N ASN A 346 -4.92 -55.12 -11.72
CA ASN A 346 -3.73 -55.88 -11.40
C ASN A 346 -3.57 -55.96 -9.87
N PRO A 347 -3.74 -57.14 -9.25
CA PRO A 347 -3.73 -57.28 -7.79
C PRO A 347 -2.36 -57.04 -7.15
N ARG A 348 -1.28 -57.06 -7.92
CA ARG A 348 0.09 -56.78 -7.44
C ARG A 348 0.42 -55.29 -7.40
N SER A 349 -0.41 -54.43 -8.02
CA SER A 349 -0.18 -52.99 -8.06
C SER A 349 -1.16 -52.24 -7.15
N ALA A 350 -0.64 -51.63 -6.09
CA ALA A 350 -1.43 -50.78 -5.19
C ALA A 350 -2.02 -49.56 -5.91
N GLU A 351 -1.39 -49.07 -6.98
CA GLU A 351 -1.93 -47.95 -7.76
C GLU A 351 -3.11 -48.37 -8.64
N SER A 352 -3.06 -49.57 -9.21
CA SER A 352 -4.18 -50.16 -9.97
C SER A 352 -5.40 -50.36 -9.06
N ILE A 353 -5.21 -50.98 -7.89
CA ILE A 353 -6.26 -51.17 -6.88
C ILE A 353 -6.84 -49.82 -6.43
N ARG A 354 -5.99 -48.82 -6.19
CA ARG A 354 -6.42 -47.48 -5.78
C ARG A 354 -7.30 -46.81 -6.83
N LYS A 355 -6.90 -46.86 -8.10
CA LYS A 355 -7.59 -46.21 -9.21
C LYS A 355 -8.93 -46.88 -9.49
N THR A 356 -8.98 -48.21 -9.51
CA THR A 356 -10.20 -48.95 -9.82
C THR A 356 -11.22 -48.91 -8.69
N LEU A 357 -10.79 -49.12 -7.42
CA LEU A 357 -11.72 -49.11 -6.27
C LEU A 357 -11.96 -47.71 -5.68
N ARG A 358 -11.25 -46.69 -6.16
CA ARG A 358 -11.29 -45.30 -5.67
C ARG A 358 -11.08 -45.20 -4.15
N VAL A 359 -10.10 -45.92 -3.64
CA VAL A 359 -9.74 -45.94 -2.21
C VAL A 359 -8.51 -45.08 -1.91
N SER A 360 -8.21 -44.87 -0.63
CA SER A 360 -6.97 -44.20 -0.22
C SER A 360 -5.75 -45.08 -0.50
N ALA A 361 -4.57 -44.46 -0.64
CA ALA A 361 -3.32 -45.18 -0.91
C ALA A 361 -2.98 -46.19 0.20
N ALA A 362 -3.32 -45.89 1.46
CA ALA A 362 -3.08 -46.79 2.58
C ALA A 362 -3.92 -48.09 2.47
N ARG A 363 -5.23 -47.97 2.19
CA ARG A 363 -6.10 -49.14 2.02
C ARG A 363 -5.73 -49.97 0.79
N ALA A 364 -5.33 -49.33 -0.31
CA ALA A 364 -4.88 -50.04 -1.50
C ALA A 364 -3.60 -50.86 -1.27
N ARG A 365 -2.66 -50.34 -0.47
CA ARG A 365 -1.46 -51.09 -0.06
C ARG A 365 -1.82 -52.25 0.84
N GLN A 366 -2.70 -52.04 1.82
CA GLN A 366 -3.18 -53.10 2.70
C GLN A 366 -3.83 -54.25 1.90
N LEU A 367 -4.73 -53.93 0.96
CA LEU A 367 -5.39 -54.94 0.13
C LEU A 367 -4.41 -55.71 -0.77
N ARG A 368 -3.41 -55.01 -1.35
CA ARG A 368 -2.33 -55.66 -2.11
C ARG A 368 -1.55 -56.64 -1.23
N ASP A 369 -1.18 -56.21 -0.03
CA ASP A 369 -0.33 -56.98 0.88
C ASP A 369 -1.10 -58.20 1.43
N GLU A 370 -2.39 -58.03 1.74
CA GLU A 370 -3.30 -59.13 2.11
C GLU A 370 -3.43 -60.14 0.97
N HIS A 371 -3.62 -59.69 -0.28
CA HIS A 371 -3.72 -60.58 -1.44
C HIS A 371 -2.38 -61.29 -1.75
N THR A 372 -1.25 -60.61 -1.57
CA THR A 372 0.09 -61.19 -1.81
C THR A 372 0.48 -62.19 -0.71
N LYS A 373 0.08 -61.95 0.54
CA LYS A 373 0.37 -62.84 1.68
C LYS A 373 -0.63 -64.00 1.80
N GLY A 374 -1.87 -63.81 1.38
CA GLY A 374 -2.95 -64.81 1.45
C GLY A 374 -2.89 -65.91 0.38
N GLY A 375 -1.98 -65.82 -0.61
CA GLY A 375 -1.78 -66.81 -1.66
C GLY A 375 -0.78 -67.93 -1.33
N ARG A 376 -0.28 -68.01 -0.08
CA ARG A 376 0.46 -69.17 0.44
C ARG A 376 -0.39 -69.90 1.48
N LYS A 377 -1.28 -70.75 1.01
CA LYS A 377 -1.75 -71.93 1.73
C LYS A 377 -1.74 -73.09 0.75
#